data_AF-A0A8J6G8E1-F1
#
_entry.id   AF-A0A8J6G8E1-F1
#
_cell.length_a   1.000
_cell.length_b   1.000
_cell.length_c   1.000
_cell.angle_alpha   90.00
_cell.angle_beta   90.00
_cell.angle_gamma   90.00
#
_symmetry.space_group_name_H-M   'P 1'
#
loop_
_entity.id
_entity.type
_entity.pdbx_description
1 polymer ?
#
loop_
_entity_poly.entity_id
_entity_poly.type
_entity_poly.pdbx_seq_one_letter_code
_entity_poly.pdbx_strand_id
1 'polypeptide(L)'
;MAWFQVMLFLFALLLQSLPTEGKVQVQREIVNKHNELRRAVNPTASNMLKMEWSVETTGNAQKWANKCTLEHSNPEARKTSTRCGENLYMSSDPTPWSTLIQSWYDENEYFTYGVGAQPNAAVGHYTQAPVLLRLYGSLSYGVEGGFSEFCGKCGCATKFTAILSRAV
;
A
#
# COMPACT_ATOMS: atom_id res chain seq x y z
N MET A 1 37.67 -28.95 -4.93
CA MET A 1 36.96 -28.88 -3.63
C MET A 1 36.78 -27.44 -3.13
N ALA A 2 37.81 -26.59 -3.08
CA ALA A 2 37.67 -25.19 -2.62
C ALA A 2 36.79 -24.30 -3.53
N TRP A 3 36.86 -24.47 -4.85
CA TRP A 3 36.06 -23.71 -5.82
C TRP A 3 34.54 -23.93 -5.69
N PHE A 4 34.13 -25.13 -5.29
CA PHE A 4 32.71 -25.45 -5.08
C PHE A 4 32.15 -24.73 -3.86
N GLN A 5 32.96 -24.63 -2.79
CA GLN A 5 32.64 -23.86 -1.59
C GLN A 5 32.55 -22.37 -1.92
N VAL A 6 33.51 -21.82 -2.66
CA VAL A 6 33.50 -20.41 -3.09
C VAL A 6 32.27 -20.09 -3.95
N MET A 7 31.90 -20.98 -4.90
CA MET A 7 30.70 -20.80 -5.72
C MET A 7 29.40 -20.92 -4.90
N LEU A 8 29.33 -21.83 -3.93
CA LEU A 8 28.21 -21.92 -2.99
C LEU A 8 28.07 -20.67 -2.12
N PHE A 9 29.19 -20.11 -1.64
CA PHE A 9 29.19 -18.86 -0.87
C PHE A 9 28.79 -17.66 -1.74
N LEU A 10 29.28 -17.56 -2.98
CA LEU A 10 28.88 -16.51 -3.93
C LEU A 10 27.40 -16.61 -4.32
N PHE A 11 26.88 -17.83 -4.52
CA PHE A 11 25.48 -18.07 -4.82
C PHE A 11 24.57 -17.75 -3.61
N ALA A 12 24.99 -18.11 -2.39
CA ALA A 12 24.27 -17.76 -1.16
C ALA A 12 24.23 -16.24 -0.92
N LEU A 13 25.32 -15.52 -1.19
CA LEU A 13 25.37 -14.06 -1.14
C LEU A 13 24.44 -13.42 -2.20
N LEU A 14 24.36 -14.01 -3.40
CA LEU A 14 23.45 -13.55 -4.45
C LEU A 14 21.98 -13.74 -4.04
N LEU A 15 21.63 -14.90 -3.45
CA LEU A 15 20.27 -15.20 -2.97
C LEU A 15 19.80 -14.25 -1.84
N GLN A 16 20.70 -13.80 -0.97
CA GLN A 16 20.34 -12.90 0.13
C GLN A 16 19.96 -11.48 -0.34
N SER A 17 20.36 -11.08 -1.55
CA SER A 17 20.14 -9.73 -2.08
C SER A 17 18.82 -9.54 -2.85
N LEU A 18 18.20 -10.63 -3.31
CA LEU A 18 16.98 -10.60 -4.13
C LEU A 18 15.70 -10.19 -3.38
N PRO A 19 15.45 -10.62 -2.12
CA PRO A 19 14.18 -10.34 -1.44
C PRO A 19 14.02 -8.86 -1.03
N THR A 20 15.12 -8.15 -0.82
CA THR A 20 15.12 -6.74 -0.42
C THR A 20 14.87 -5.81 -1.60
N GLU A 21 15.43 -6.11 -2.77
CA GLU A 21 15.27 -5.31 -3.99
C GLU A 21 13.81 -5.28 -4.46
N GLY A 22 13.13 -6.43 -4.50
CA GLY A 22 11.72 -6.50 -4.90
C GLY A 22 10.78 -5.69 -3.97
N LYS A 23 11.05 -5.68 -2.66
CA LYS A 23 10.28 -4.87 -1.70
C LYS A 23 10.50 -3.38 -1.92
N VAL A 24 11.74 -2.94 -2.13
CA VAL A 24 12.08 -1.53 -2.35
C VAL A 24 11.45 -1.00 -3.64
N GLN A 25 11.42 -1.80 -4.70
CA GLN A 25 10.79 -1.41 -5.97
C GLN A 25 9.29 -1.16 -5.81
N VAL A 26 8.58 -2.04 -5.10
CA VAL A 26 7.15 -1.86 -4.87
C VAL A 26 6.84 -0.66 -3.98
N GLN A 27 7.63 -0.44 -2.92
CA GLN A 27 7.49 0.75 -2.07
C GLN A 27 7.60 2.04 -2.90
N ARG A 28 8.57 2.07 -3.82
CA ARG A 28 8.79 3.19 -4.73
C ARG A 28 7.63 3.37 -5.70
N GLU A 29 7.10 2.29 -6.28
CA GLU A 29 5.91 2.32 -7.15
C GLU A 29 4.73 3.00 -6.43
N ILE A 30 4.41 2.53 -5.22
CA ILE A 30 3.28 3.04 -4.42
C ILE A 30 3.46 4.53 -4.15
N VAL A 31 4.61 4.94 -3.63
CA VAL A 31 4.88 6.35 -3.29
C VAL A 31 4.86 7.23 -4.54
N ASN A 32 5.43 6.76 -5.65
CA ASN A 32 5.46 7.52 -6.89
C ASN A 32 4.08 7.72 -7.48
N LYS A 33 3.26 6.67 -7.54
CA LYS A 33 1.91 6.75 -8.12
C LYS A 33 1.01 7.72 -7.35
N HIS A 34 1.03 7.67 -6.02
CA HIS A 34 0.26 8.65 -5.25
C HIS A 34 0.78 10.08 -5.42
N ASN A 35 2.10 10.29 -5.43
CA ASN A 35 2.67 11.61 -5.64
C ASN A 35 2.38 12.16 -7.05
N GLU A 36 2.30 11.29 -8.06
CA GLU A 36 1.82 11.62 -9.41
C GLU A 36 0.38 12.12 -9.36
N LEU A 37 -0.53 11.36 -8.74
CA LEU A 37 -1.94 11.71 -8.65
C LEU A 37 -2.19 12.96 -7.79
N ARG A 38 -1.42 13.17 -6.71
CA ARG A 38 -1.46 14.39 -5.89
C ARG A 38 -1.06 15.64 -6.65
N ARG A 39 -0.17 15.52 -7.64
CA ARG A 39 0.17 16.63 -8.55
C ARG A 39 -0.91 16.90 -9.59
N ALA A 40 -1.73 15.90 -9.91
CA ALA A 40 -2.75 15.95 -10.96
C ALA A 40 -4.15 16.38 -10.46
N VAL A 41 -4.30 16.71 -9.17
CA VAL A 41 -5.60 17.12 -8.61
C VAL A 41 -6.14 18.38 -9.29
N ASN A 42 -7.46 18.43 -9.42
CA ASN A 42 -8.20 19.57 -9.95
C ASN A 42 -9.36 19.94 -9.00
N PRO A 43 -9.45 21.17 -8.48
CA PRO A 43 -8.53 22.30 -8.70
C PRO A 43 -7.13 22.05 -8.11
N THR A 44 -6.14 22.78 -8.62
CA THR A 44 -4.75 22.67 -8.15
C THR A 44 -4.63 23.07 -6.68
N ALA A 45 -3.92 22.26 -5.89
CA ALA A 45 -3.71 22.52 -4.48
C ALA A 45 -2.45 23.36 -4.22
N SER A 46 -2.55 24.37 -3.36
CA SER A 46 -1.45 25.28 -3.01
C SER A 46 -0.50 24.73 -1.94
N ASN A 47 -0.96 23.77 -1.13
CA ASN A 47 -0.26 23.22 0.03
C ASN A 47 -0.19 21.68 0.01
N MET A 48 -0.21 21.08 -1.19
CA MET A 48 -0.13 19.62 -1.36
C MET A 48 1.26 19.10 -0.96
N LEU A 49 1.34 18.39 0.15
CA LEU A 49 2.62 17.89 0.67
C LEU A 49 3.12 16.67 -0.14
N LYS A 50 4.44 16.51 -0.25
CA LYS A 50 5.01 15.32 -0.90
C LYS A 50 4.94 14.13 0.06
N MET A 51 4.52 12.98 -0.47
CA MET A 51 4.44 11.74 0.30
C MET A 51 5.75 10.97 0.32
N GLU A 52 6.01 10.34 1.45
CA GLU A 52 7.16 9.48 1.70
C GLU A 52 6.71 8.13 2.29
N TRP A 53 7.57 7.12 2.13
CA TRP A 53 7.38 5.81 2.75
C TRP A 53 7.62 5.88 4.26
N SER A 54 6.83 5.14 5.04
CA SER A 54 6.96 5.08 6.49
C SER A 54 6.92 3.65 7.02
N VAL A 55 7.96 3.26 7.76
CA VAL A 55 8.13 1.92 8.33
C VAL A 55 7.15 1.68 9.50
N GLU A 56 6.84 2.70 10.29
CA GLU A 56 5.95 2.56 11.46
C GLU A 56 4.50 2.25 11.03
N THR A 57 3.98 3.05 10.09
CA THR A 57 2.68 2.81 9.45
C THR A 57 2.65 1.47 8.72
N THR A 58 3.80 1.02 8.21
CA THR A 58 3.93 -0.30 7.58
C THR A 58 3.66 -1.45 8.52
N GLY A 59 4.21 -1.39 9.72
CA GLY A 59 3.98 -2.43 10.72
C GLY A 59 2.49 -2.57 11.06
N ASN A 60 1.79 -1.45 11.22
CA ASN A 60 0.38 -1.47 11.63
C ASN A 60 -0.53 -2.05 10.56
N ALA A 61 -0.40 -1.62 9.32
CA ALA A 61 -1.32 -2.08 8.30
C ALA A 61 -0.96 -3.46 7.71
N GLN A 62 0.28 -3.94 7.86
CA GLN A 62 0.57 -5.38 7.66
C GLN A 62 -0.13 -6.24 8.72
N LYS A 63 -0.10 -5.81 10.00
CA LYS A 63 -0.78 -6.53 11.08
C LYS A 63 -2.28 -6.62 10.81
N TRP A 64 -2.88 -5.56 10.28
CA TRP A 64 -4.29 -5.56 9.91
C TRP A 64 -4.57 -6.43 8.68
N ALA A 65 -3.73 -6.32 7.64
CA ALA A 65 -3.82 -7.15 6.44
C ALA A 65 -3.80 -8.66 6.72
N ASN A 66 -2.99 -9.07 7.69
CA ASN A 66 -2.86 -10.47 8.08
C ASN A 66 -4.13 -11.05 8.74
N LYS A 67 -5.12 -10.21 9.08
CA LYS A 67 -6.42 -10.67 9.59
C LYS A 67 -7.37 -11.11 8.49
N CYS A 68 -7.12 -10.69 7.25
CA CYS A 68 -7.91 -11.09 6.08
C CYS A 68 -9.41 -10.80 6.20
N THR A 69 -9.73 -9.59 6.65
CA THR A 69 -11.09 -9.06 6.77
C THR A 69 -11.20 -7.77 5.94
N LEU A 70 -12.20 -7.64 5.06
CA LEU A 70 -12.49 -6.37 4.38
C LEU A 70 -13.26 -5.43 5.31
N GLU A 71 -12.61 -5.03 6.38
CA GLU A 71 -13.15 -4.11 7.40
C GLU A 71 -12.07 -3.12 7.79
N HIS A 72 -12.46 -1.87 8.05
CA HIS A 72 -11.54 -0.87 8.56
C HIS A 72 -11.04 -1.22 9.95
N SER A 73 -9.74 -1.00 10.17
CA SER A 73 -9.16 -1.16 11.50
C SER A 73 -9.69 -0.12 12.47
N ASN A 74 -9.69 -0.47 13.76
CA ASN A 74 -10.05 0.49 14.79
C ASN A 74 -9.03 1.66 14.79
N PRO A 75 -9.44 2.89 15.16
CA PRO A 75 -8.55 4.05 15.13
C PRO A 75 -7.25 3.89 15.93
N GLU A 76 -7.29 3.14 17.04
CA GLU A 76 -6.10 2.89 17.88
C GLU A 76 -5.09 1.95 17.22
N ALA A 77 -5.54 0.98 16.40
CA ALA A 77 -4.68 0.09 15.62
C ALA A 77 -3.99 0.81 14.45
N ARG A 78 -4.51 1.98 14.05
CA ARG A 78 -3.91 2.84 13.03
C ARG A 78 -2.97 3.88 13.60
N LYS A 79 -2.90 4.00 14.93
CA LYS A 79 -2.10 5.01 15.59
C LYS A 79 -0.61 4.64 15.57
N THR A 80 0.19 5.64 15.27
CA THR A 80 1.65 5.64 15.35
C THR A 80 2.05 6.67 16.41
N SER A 81 3.10 7.46 16.19
CA SER A 81 3.27 8.77 16.86
C SER A 81 2.10 9.75 16.63
N THR A 82 1.16 9.45 15.72
CA THR A 82 0.01 10.28 15.35
C THR A 82 -1.19 9.42 14.94
N ARG A 83 -2.36 10.03 14.71
CA ARG A 83 -3.52 9.33 14.14
C ARG A 83 -3.31 9.16 12.63
N CYS A 84 -3.68 7.99 12.11
CA CYS A 84 -3.62 7.71 10.68
C CYS A 84 -4.98 7.31 10.10
N GLY A 85 -5.23 7.72 8.85
CA GLY A 85 -6.33 7.23 8.01
C GLY A 85 -6.03 5.85 7.43
N GLU A 86 -6.95 5.28 6.64
CA GLU A 86 -6.80 3.96 6.02
C GLU A 86 -7.60 3.83 4.72
N ASN A 87 -6.97 3.41 3.63
CA ASN A 87 -7.67 2.92 2.43
C ASN A 87 -7.55 1.40 2.34
N LEU A 88 -8.64 0.73 1.94
CA LEU A 88 -8.73 -0.73 1.81
C LEU A 88 -9.01 -1.16 0.38
N TYR A 89 -8.47 -2.32 0.01
CA TYR A 89 -8.76 -2.97 -1.25
C TYR A 89 -8.70 -4.49 -1.09
N MET A 90 -9.58 -5.19 -1.80
CA MET A 90 -9.64 -6.65 -1.88
C MET A 90 -10.04 -7.05 -3.30
N SER A 91 -9.39 -8.10 -3.81
CA SER A 91 -9.69 -8.69 -5.12
C SER A 91 -9.41 -10.19 -5.09
N SER A 92 -10.14 -10.96 -5.89
CA SER A 92 -9.86 -12.38 -6.15
C SER A 92 -8.52 -12.59 -6.83
N ASP A 93 -8.08 -11.62 -7.64
CA ASP A 93 -6.92 -11.75 -8.51
C ASP A 93 -5.79 -10.79 -8.12
N PRO A 94 -4.52 -11.17 -8.36
CA PRO A 94 -3.39 -10.28 -8.15
C PRO A 94 -3.51 -8.99 -8.96
N THR A 95 -3.76 -7.86 -8.28
CA THR A 95 -3.88 -6.53 -8.92
C THR A 95 -2.57 -5.74 -8.77
N PRO A 96 -2.01 -5.11 -9.83
CA PRO A 96 -0.86 -4.22 -9.71
C PRO A 96 -1.15 -3.01 -8.80
N TRP A 97 -0.13 -2.52 -8.08
CA TRP A 97 -0.31 -1.39 -7.16
C TRP A 97 -0.78 -0.13 -7.85
N SER A 98 -0.17 0.20 -8.99
CA SER A 98 -0.54 1.39 -9.75
C SER A 98 -2.01 1.37 -10.19
N THR A 99 -2.54 0.21 -10.60
CA THR A 99 -3.94 0.02 -10.97
C THR A 99 -4.88 0.20 -9.78
N LEU A 100 -4.54 -0.41 -8.63
CA LEU A 100 -5.32 -0.30 -7.41
C LEU A 100 -5.37 1.14 -6.89
N ILE A 101 -4.23 1.83 -6.85
CA ILE A 101 -4.15 3.23 -6.40
C ILE A 101 -4.93 4.14 -7.36
N GLN A 102 -4.89 3.87 -8.66
CA GLN A 102 -5.71 4.58 -9.64
C GLN A 102 -7.20 4.39 -9.34
N SER A 103 -7.65 3.16 -9.05
CA SER A 103 -9.07 2.91 -8.74
C SER A 103 -9.60 3.69 -7.53
N TRP A 104 -8.76 3.93 -6.52
CA TRP A 104 -9.12 4.81 -5.40
C TRP A 104 -9.18 6.28 -5.80
N TYR A 105 -8.32 6.70 -6.72
CA TYR A 105 -8.31 8.07 -7.21
C TYR A 105 -9.50 8.36 -8.13
N ASP A 106 -9.93 7.39 -8.92
CA ASP A 106 -11.03 7.52 -9.89
C ASP A 106 -12.40 7.76 -9.21
N GLU A 107 -12.51 7.62 -7.88
CA GLU A 107 -13.69 8.12 -7.16
C GLU A 107 -13.84 9.65 -7.27
N ASN A 108 -12.81 10.37 -7.76
CA ASN A 108 -12.87 11.80 -8.06
C ASN A 108 -13.98 12.16 -9.06
N GLU A 109 -14.38 11.23 -9.94
CA GLU A 109 -15.48 11.42 -10.90
C GLU A 109 -16.81 11.71 -10.19
N TYR A 110 -16.94 11.25 -8.95
CA TYR A 110 -18.12 11.44 -8.11
C TYR A 110 -17.92 12.47 -6.99
N PHE A 111 -16.82 13.24 -7.03
CA PHE A 111 -16.50 14.26 -6.04
C PHE A 111 -16.42 15.65 -6.68
N THR A 112 -17.06 16.64 -6.06
CA THR A 112 -16.91 18.05 -6.45
C THR A 112 -16.24 18.83 -5.34
N TYR A 113 -15.09 19.45 -5.63
CA TYR A 113 -14.37 20.27 -4.66
C TYR A 113 -15.23 21.43 -4.14
N GLY A 114 -15.24 21.64 -2.83
CA GLY A 114 -16.07 22.65 -2.16
C GLY A 114 -17.53 22.24 -1.95
N VAL A 115 -17.98 21.11 -2.52
CA VAL A 115 -19.35 20.60 -2.37
C VAL A 115 -19.34 19.24 -1.64
N GLY A 116 -18.52 18.30 -2.09
CA GLY A 116 -18.42 16.96 -1.53
C GLY A 116 -18.80 15.85 -2.52
N ALA A 117 -19.23 14.72 -1.96
CA ALA A 117 -19.64 13.55 -2.72
C ALA A 117 -20.99 13.76 -3.42
N GLN A 118 -21.14 13.19 -4.62
CA GLN A 118 -22.46 12.99 -5.20
C GLN A 118 -23.32 12.05 -4.32
N PRO A 119 -24.66 12.14 -4.38
CA PRO A 119 -25.54 11.27 -3.60
C PRO A 119 -25.24 9.79 -3.84
N ASN A 120 -25.09 9.02 -2.75
CA ASN A 120 -24.77 7.59 -2.75
C ASN A 120 -23.40 7.21 -3.36
N ALA A 121 -22.50 8.17 -3.59
CA ALA A 121 -21.15 7.90 -4.08
C ALA A 121 -20.16 7.67 -2.92
N ALA A 122 -19.35 6.61 -3.03
CA ALA A 122 -18.18 6.44 -2.18
C ALA A 122 -17.02 7.25 -2.77
N VAL A 123 -16.54 8.23 -2.01
CA VAL A 123 -15.40 9.10 -2.39
C VAL A 123 -14.32 9.14 -1.31
N GLY A 124 -14.42 8.23 -0.34
CA GLY A 124 -13.55 8.19 0.84
C GLY A 124 -12.11 7.86 0.48
N HIS A 125 -11.90 6.95 -0.48
CA HIS A 125 -10.54 6.59 -0.90
C HIS A 125 -9.89 7.73 -1.68
N TYR A 126 -10.65 8.39 -2.56
CA TYR A 126 -10.17 9.56 -3.28
C TYR A 126 -9.87 10.70 -2.31
N THR A 127 -10.82 11.13 -1.47
CA THR A 127 -10.61 12.28 -0.57
C THR A 127 -9.51 12.05 0.45
N GLN A 128 -9.22 10.79 0.78
CA GLN A 128 -8.04 10.46 1.59
C GLN A 128 -6.76 10.81 0.81
N ALA A 129 -6.59 10.45 -0.47
CA ALA A 129 -5.33 10.60 -1.23
C ALA A 129 -4.72 12.03 -1.34
N PRO A 130 -5.50 13.13 -1.50
CA PRO A 130 -5.06 14.53 -1.47
C PRO A 130 -4.62 15.04 -0.09
N VAL A 131 -5.04 14.43 1.02
CA VAL A 131 -4.76 14.97 2.38
C VAL A 131 -3.47 14.39 2.98
N LEU A 132 -2.81 13.46 2.28
CA LEU A 132 -1.82 12.60 2.92
C LEU A 132 -0.39 13.12 2.88
N LEU A 133 0.26 13.09 4.04
CA LEU A 133 1.68 13.42 4.17
C LEU A 133 2.61 12.21 3.99
N ARG A 134 2.12 10.99 4.27
CA ARG A 134 2.91 9.74 4.21
C ARG A 134 2.02 8.57 3.81
N LEU A 135 2.53 7.69 2.92
CA LEU A 135 1.82 6.49 2.49
C LEU A 135 2.41 5.28 3.20
N TYR A 136 1.57 4.26 3.24
CA TYR A 136 1.99 2.89 3.38
C TYR A 136 1.27 2.03 2.35
N GLY A 137 1.84 0.92 1.88
CA GLY A 137 1.04 -0.17 1.31
C GLY A 137 1.46 -1.51 1.90
N SER A 138 0.52 -2.33 2.37
CA SER A 138 0.83 -3.68 2.78
C SER A 138 1.16 -4.56 1.60
N LEU A 139 2.44 -4.90 1.50
CA LEU A 139 2.92 -5.98 0.66
C LEU A 139 2.52 -7.32 1.30
N SER A 140 1.28 -7.76 1.09
CA SER A 140 0.98 -9.20 1.11
C SER A 140 1.48 -9.82 -0.19
N TYR A 141 2.79 -9.76 -0.42
CA TYR A 141 3.47 -10.47 -1.50
C TYR A 141 4.32 -11.56 -0.85
N GLY A 142 3.89 -12.81 -1.06
CA GLY A 142 4.85 -13.92 -1.07
C GLY A 142 5.73 -13.73 -2.30
N VAL A 143 6.98 -13.33 -2.09
CA VAL A 143 8.03 -13.52 -3.09
C VAL A 143 8.85 -14.70 -2.62
N GLU A 144 8.62 -15.81 -3.34
CA GLU A 144 9.40 -17.05 -3.46
C GLU A 144 9.68 -17.91 -2.21
N GLY A 145 9.02 -19.08 -2.19
CA GLY A 145 9.26 -20.16 -1.24
C GLY A 145 8.03 -21.00 -0.87
N GLY A 146 6.83 -20.51 -1.12
CA GLY A 146 5.62 -21.24 -0.73
C GLY A 146 4.37 -20.46 -1.05
N PHE A 147 3.85 -20.66 -2.27
CA PHE A 147 2.47 -20.29 -2.62
C PHE A 147 1.45 -20.94 -1.66
N SER A 148 1.86 -21.97 -0.89
CA SER A 148 1.01 -22.74 0.02
C SER A 148 0.78 -22.13 1.41
N GLU A 149 1.69 -21.32 1.96
CA GLU A 149 1.61 -20.92 3.38
C GLU A 149 0.73 -19.69 3.63
N PHE A 150 0.70 -18.74 2.69
CA PHE A 150 -0.21 -17.58 2.75
C PHE A 150 -1.63 -17.92 2.27
N CYS A 151 -1.73 -18.85 1.30
CA CYS A 151 -3.00 -19.37 0.80
C CYS A 151 -3.78 -20.15 1.88
N GLY A 152 -3.09 -20.65 2.93
CA GLY A 152 -3.70 -21.38 4.04
C GLY A 152 -4.42 -20.56 5.11
N LYS A 153 -4.16 -19.24 5.22
CA LYS A 153 -4.85 -18.37 6.22
C LYS A 153 -6.02 -17.57 5.65
N CYS A 154 -5.95 -17.19 4.37
CA CYS A 154 -6.88 -16.23 3.78
C CYS A 154 -7.70 -16.80 2.61
N GLY A 155 -7.45 -18.07 2.23
CA GLY A 155 -8.24 -18.80 1.23
C GLY A 155 -8.28 -18.13 -0.15
N CYS A 156 -7.29 -18.41 -1.00
CA CYS A 156 -7.21 -18.14 -2.45
C CYS A 156 -7.58 -16.74 -3.02
N ALA A 157 -8.00 -15.78 -2.23
CA ALA A 157 -8.26 -14.42 -2.67
C ALA A 157 -7.47 -13.44 -1.81
N THR A 158 -7.30 -12.23 -2.32
CA THR A 158 -7.12 -11.01 -1.55
C THR A 158 -5.69 -10.51 -1.45
N LYS A 159 -5.28 -9.70 -2.43
CA LYS A 159 -4.38 -8.60 -2.10
C LYS A 159 -5.12 -7.65 -1.17
N PHE A 160 -4.84 -7.77 0.13
CA PHE A 160 -5.26 -6.79 1.11
C PHE A 160 -4.25 -5.65 1.13
N THR A 161 -4.70 -4.46 0.78
CA THR A 161 -3.92 -3.25 1.01
C THR A 161 -4.62 -2.42 2.06
N ALA A 162 -3.97 -2.21 3.20
CA ALA A 162 -4.26 -1.05 4.04
C ALA A 162 -3.19 0.01 3.80
N ILE A 163 -3.60 1.23 3.45
CA ILE A 163 -2.69 2.39 3.36
C ILE A 163 -2.95 3.31 4.53
N LEU A 164 -2.02 3.35 5.49
CA LEU A 164 -2.09 4.30 6.59
C LEU A 164 -1.37 5.60 6.26
N SER A 165 -2.02 6.70 6.62
CA SER A 165 -1.51 8.04 6.35
C SER A 165 -1.75 8.99 7.51
N ARG A 166 -0.72 9.74 7.90
CA ARG A 166 -0.81 10.74 8.98
C ARG A 166 -1.92 11.75 8.68
N ALA A 167 -2.87 11.87 9.61
CA ALA A 167 -3.82 12.97 9.63
C ALA A 167 -3.07 14.25 10.05
N VAL A 168 -3.28 15.34 9.30
CA VAL A 168 -2.85 16.69 9.70
C VAL A 168 -3.95 17.31 10.51
#